data_AF-A0A523V2G7-F1
#
_entry.id   AF-A0A523V2G7-F1
#
_cell.length_a   1.000
_cell.length_b   1.000
_cell.length_c   1.000
_cell.angle_alpha   90.00
_cell.angle_beta   90.00
_cell.angle_gamma   90.00
#
_symmetry.space_group_name_H-M   'P 1'
#
loop_
_entity.id
_entity.type
_entity.pdbx_description
1 polymer ?
#
loop_
_entity_poly.entity_id
_entity_poly.type
_entity_poly.pdbx_seq_one_letter_code
_entity_poly.pdbx_strand_id
1 'polypeptide(L)'
;MENQETPEQLTPLLRGDKVFRVRRQRPRRRLRIAPDIPGVFRFLRQIAHETPLIPLMFVLIGLWLLSSWGVYLAERGANEQINSYGYALWWTFTAMQTQGANSPGPITAPGMIIGSIWSIFSTIAFFGVIIATLYAYFMLPKRRPSRELIGALQYNLEQLENLSVEELEVLRDTTVRIVDTQIRDLKEKA
;
A
#
# COMPACT_ATOMS: atom_id res chain seq x y z
N MET A 1 34.19 -40.86 13.63
CA MET A 1 33.16 -40.76 14.69
C MET A 1 33.83 -39.96 15.81
N GLU A 2 33.39 -38.79 16.27
CA GLU A 2 32.08 -38.14 16.31
C GLU A 2 32.26 -36.66 16.75
N ASN A 3 31.16 -35.91 16.78
CA ASN A 3 30.98 -34.45 16.75
C ASN A 3 31.48 -33.58 17.92
N GLN A 4 31.65 -32.30 17.54
CA GLN A 4 31.60 -30.98 18.20
C GLN A 4 30.91 -30.86 19.59
N GLU A 5 31.43 -29.96 20.46
CA GLU A 5 30.76 -28.70 20.86
C GLU A 5 31.69 -27.76 21.69
N THR A 6 31.43 -26.45 21.57
CA THR A 6 32.23 -25.26 21.87
C THR A 6 32.25 -24.87 23.37
N PRO A 7 33.35 -24.32 23.94
CA PRO A 7 33.27 -23.66 25.24
C PRO A 7 32.88 -22.17 25.13
N GLU A 8 31.79 -21.81 25.81
CA GLU A 8 31.27 -20.45 25.98
C GLU A 8 32.30 -19.48 26.59
N GLN A 9 32.36 -18.27 26.02
CA GLN A 9 33.15 -17.14 26.53
C GLN A 9 32.45 -16.45 27.70
N LEU A 10 33.16 -16.24 28.81
CA LEU A 10 32.83 -15.24 29.82
C LEU A 10 33.79 -14.05 29.66
N THR A 11 33.30 -12.93 29.15
CA THR A 11 34.06 -11.67 29.16
C THR A 11 33.99 -11.07 30.57
N PRO A 12 35.13 -10.82 31.25
CA PRO A 12 35.11 -10.24 32.59
C PRO A 12 34.79 -8.75 32.53
N LEU A 13 33.84 -8.32 33.38
CA LEU A 13 33.45 -6.94 33.60
C LEU A 13 34.63 -6.14 34.20
N LEU A 14 35.13 -5.13 33.49
CA LEU A 14 36.16 -4.24 34.02
C LEU A 14 35.59 -3.31 35.11
N ARG A 15 36.25 -3.34 36.26
CA ARG A 15 35.96 -2.52 37.44
C ARG A 15 36.39 -1.07 37.20
N GLY A 16 35.53 -0.33 36.50
CA GLY A 16 35.60 1.12 36.26
C GLY A 16 34.21 1.74 36.24
N ASP A 17 33.25 1.07 36.88
CA ASP A 17 31.82 1.30 36.85
C ASP A 17 31.41 2.48 37.75
N LYS A 18 31.97 3.64 37.47
CA LYS A 18 31.51 4.98 37.83
C LYS A 18 32.07 5.81 36.68
N VAL A 19 31.30 6.28 35.70
CA VAL A 19 30.58 7.55 35.80
C VAL A 19 29.45 7.60 34.77
N PHE A 20 28.37 8.26 35.17
CA PHE A 20 27.22 8.70 34.36
C PHE A 20 26.18 7.64 34.02
N ARG A 21 25.28 7.45 34.99
CA ARG A 21 23.84 7.33 34.73
C ARG A 21 23.40 8.43 33.76
N VAL A 22 23.51 8.19 32.45
CA VAL A 22 22.62 8.85 31.51
C VAL A 22 21.34 8.03 31.56
N ARG A 23 20.47 8.40 32.51
CA ARG A 23 19.04 8.10 32.40
C ARG A 23 18.62 8.81 31.11
N ARG A 24 18.74 8.13 29.97
CA ARG A 24 18.09 8.50 28.71
C ARG A 24 16.61 8.55 29.06
N GLN A 25 16.14 9.70 29.52
CA GLN A 25 14.75 10.05 29.38
C GLN A 25 14.53 10.01 27.87
N ARG A 26 14.11 8.86 27.36
CA ARG A 26 13.43 8.82 26.06
C ARG A 26 12.40 9.93 26.20
N PRO A 27 12.45 11.02 25.40
CA PRO A 27 11.34 11.95 25.42
C PRO A 27 10.14 11.05 25.19
N ARG A 28 9.19 11.05 26.12
CA ARG A 28 7.86 10.53 25.86
C ARG A 28 7.36 11.42 24.74
N ARG A 29 7.77 11.11 23.50
CA ARG A 29 7.17 11.60 22.27
C ARG A 29 5.76 11.13 22.47
N ARG A 30 4.91 12.06 22.93
CA ARG A 30 3.47 11.91 22.90
C ARG A 30 3.24 11.36 21.51
N LEU A 31 2.79 10.11 21.45
CA LEU A 31 2.38 9.50 20.21
C LEU A 31 1.31 10.48 19.74
N ARG A 32 1.68 11.36 18.80
CA ARG A 32 0.74 12.27 18.19
C ARG A 32 -0.04 11.33 17.31
N ILE A 33 -1.06 10.72 17.89
CA ILE A 33 -2.14 10.00 17.20
C ILE A 33 -3.01 11.08 16.55
N ALA A 34 -2.37 12.04 15.89
CA ALA A 34 -3.03 12.89 14.92
C ALA A 34 -2.77 12.17 13.61
N PRO A 35 -3.79 11.61 12.95
CA PRO A 35 -3.65 11.18 11.58
C PRO A 35 -3.06 12.37 10.81
N ASP A 36 -2.00 12.14 10.03
CA ASP A 36 -1.45 13.19 9.16
C ASP A 36 -2.43 13.36 8.00
N ILE A 37 -3.56 14.04 8.24
CA ILE A 37 -4.66 14.28 7.29
C ILE A 37 -4.12 14.82 5.94
N PRO A 38 -3.14 15.75 5.91
CA PRO A 38 -2.51 16.18 4.65
C PRO A 38 -1.71 15.07 3.94
N GLY A 39 -1.18 14.10 4.67
CA GLY A 39 -0.52 12.91 4.13
C GLY A 39 -1.50 11.96 3.44
N VAL A 40 -2.67 11.74 4.06
CA VAL A 40 -3.75 10.92 3.51
C VAL A 40 -4.29 11.51 2.20
N PHE A 41 -4.53 12.83 2.14
CA PHE A 41 -5.01 13.48 0.92
C PHE A 41 -4.01 13.44 -0.24
N ARG A 42 -2.71 13.65 0.02
CA ARG A 42 -1.68 13.53 -1.01
C ARG A 42 -1.55 12.10 -1.53
N PHE A 43 -1.73 11.13 -0.65
CA PHE A 43 -1.70 9.72 -0.98
C PHE A 43 -2.94 9.27 -1.78
N LEU A 44 -4.14 9.70 -1.39
CA LEU A 44 -5.36 9.49 -2.18
C LEU A 44 -5.20 10.09 -3.59
N ARG A 45 -4.57 11.26 -3.71
CA ARG A 45 -4.30 11.88 -5.01
C ARG A 45 -3.28 11.08 -5.84
N GLN A 46 -2.28 10.49 -5.20
CA GLN A 46 -1.28 9.65 -5.88
C GLN A 46 -1.88 8.31 -6.33
N ILE A 47 -2.67 7.66 -5.46
CA ILE A 47 -3.47 6.48 -5.81
C ILE A 47 -4.47 6.80 -6.91
N ALA A 48 -5.18 7.93 -6.86
CA ALA A 48 -6.14 8.30 -7.90
C ALA A 48 -5.49 8.46 -9.29
N HIS A 49 -4.18 8.71 -9.35
CA HIS A 49 -3.44 8.91 -10.59
C HIS A 49 -2.74 7.63 -11.09
N GLU A 50 -2.39 6.69 -10.20
CA GLU A 50 -1.68 5.43 -10.56
C GLU A 50 -2.57 4.18 -10.50
N THR A 51 -3.67 4.21 -9.74
CA THR A 51 -4.65 3.12 -9.67
C THR A 51 -5.96 3.54 -10.36
N PRO A 52 -6.67 2.62 -11.03
CA PRO A 52 -7.91 2.91 -11.75
C PRO A 52 -9.10 3.13 -10.79
N LEU A 53 -8.93 3.92 -9.72
CA LEU A 53 -10.00 4.24 -8.77
C LEU A 53 -11.11 5.07 -9.38
N ILE A 54 -10.76 6.09 -10.16
CA ILE A 54 -11.73 6.96 -10.83
C ILE A 54 -12.65 6.14 -11.78
N PRO A 55 -12.12 5.35 -12.72
CA PRO A 55 -12.98 4.52 -13.57
C PRO A 55 -13.75 3.47 -12.77
N LEU A 56 -13.17 2.89 -11.71
CA LEU A 56 -13.89 1.94 -10.84
C LEU A 56 -15.08 2.60 -10.12
N MET A 57 -14.94 3.85 -9.67
CA MET A 57 -16.05 4.63 -9.11
C MET A 57 -17.14 4.89 -10.15
N PHE A 58 -16.78 5.27 -11.38
CA PHE A 58 -17.75 5.44 -12.45
C PHE A 58 -18.49 4.14 -12.79
N VAL A 59 -17.77 3.01 -12.81
CA VAL A 59 -18.36 1.69 -13.01
C VAL A 59 -19.29 1.32 -11.86
N LEU A 60 -18.91 1.59 -10.61
CA LEU A 60 -19.74 1.34 -9.43
C LEU A 60 -21.02 2.19 -9.45
N ILE A 61 -20.91 3.47 -9.81
CA ILE A 61 -22.07 4.36 -9.98
C ILE A 61 -22.97 3.87 -11.12
N GLY A 62 -22.38 3.46 -12.25
CA GLY A 62 -23.14 2.90 -13.38
C GLY A 62 -23.90 1.62 -12.98
N LEU A 63 -23.23 0.69 -12.31
CA LEU A 63 -23.84 -0.53 -11.78
C LEU A 63 -24.94 -0.21 -10.76
N TRP A 64 -24.73 0.78 -9.89
CA TRP A 64 -25.75 1.22 -8.92
C TRP A 64 -27.03 1.70 -9.62
N LEU A 65 -26.90 2.58 -10.62
CA LEU A 65 -28.03 3.08 -11.39
C LEU A 65 -28.77 1.96 -12.14
N LEU A 66 -28.03 1.03 -12.72
CA LEU A 66 -28.57 -0.13 -13.44
C LEU A 66 -29.28 -1.12 -12.49
N SER A 67 -28.69 -1.42 -11.35
CA SER A 67 -29.29 -2.30 -10.34
C SER A 67 -30.55 -1.67 -9.75
N SER A 68 -30.55 -0.36 -9.47
CA SER A 68 -31.77 0.34 -9.07
C SER A 68 -32.85 0.31 -10.13
N TRP A 69 -32.46 0.37 -11.40
CA TRP A 69 -33.42 0.28 -12.50
C TRP A 69 -34.04 -1.11 -12.58
N GLY A 70 -33.23 -2.16 -12.42
CA GLY A 70 -33.69 -3.55 -12.37
C GLY A 70 -34.63 -3.82 -11.18
N VAL A 71 -34.26 -3.35 -9.99
CA VAL A 71 -35.11 -3.46 -8.78
C VAL A 71 -36.42 -2.68 -8.97
N TYR A 72 -36.36 -1.45 -9.51
CA TYR A 72 -37.55 -0.66 -9.79
C TYR A 72 -38.50 -1.37 -10.76
N LEU A 73 -38.00 -1.91 -11.87
CA LEU A 73 -38.84 -2.62 -12.84
C LEU A 73 -39.47 -3.88 -12.25
N ALA A 74 -38.72 -4.63 -11.43
CA ALA A 74 -39.23 -5.84 -10.79
C ALA A 74 -40.32 -5.54 -9.74
N GLU A 75 -40.19 -4.43 -9.02
CA GLU A 75 -41.07 -4.08 -7.91
C GLU A 75 -42.25 -3.18 -8.32
N ARG A 76 -42.18 -2.56 -9.50
CA ARG A 76 -43.20 -1.63 -10.00
C ARG A 76 -44.55 -2.33 -10.13
N GLY A 77 -45.53 -1.85 -9.35
CA GLY A 77 -46.91 -2.36 -9.36
C GLY A 77 -47.16 -3.56 -8.44
N ALA A 78 -46.11 -4.14 -7.84
CA ALA A 78 -46.24 -5.16 -6.80
C ALA A 78 -45.98 -4.59 -5.40
N ASN A 79 -45.08 -3.61 -5.29
CA ASN A 79 -44.63 -3.04 -4.03
C ASN A 79 -45.09 -1.57 -3.91
N GLU A 80 -45.94 -1.28 -2.93
CA GLU A 80 -46.45 0.08 -2.68
C GLU A 80 -45.35 1.04 -2.19
N GLN A 81 -44.27 0.51 -1.62
CA GLN A 81 -43.24 1.31 -0.97
C GLN A 81 -42.05 1.60 -1.90
N ILE A 82 -41.74 0.73 -2.89
CA ILE A 82 -40.83 1.04 -4.02
C ILE A 82 -41.66 1.54 -5.21
N ASN A 83 -42.35 2.67 -5.01
CA ASN A 83 -43.25 3.22 -6.03
C ASN A 83 -42.54 4.06 -7.11
N SER A 84 -41.32 4.51 -6.83
CA SER A 84 -40.56 5.42 -7.68
C SER A 84 -39.11 4.98 -7.79
N TYR A 85 -38.46 5.38 -8.87
CA TYR A 85 -37.05 5.11 -9.09
C TYR A 85 -36.16 5.69 -7.97
N GLY A 86 -36.56 6.80 -7.36
CA GLY A 86 -35.85 7.41 -6.22
C GLY A 86 -35.80 6.48 -5.00
N TYR A 87 -36.88 5.77 -4.68
CA TYR A 87 -36.89 4.78 -3.60
C TYR A 87 -36.00 3.58 -3.93
N ALA A 88 -35.97 3.15 -5.20
CA ALA A 88 -35.06 2.09 -5.63
C ALA A 88 -33.59 2.50 -5.56
N LEU A 89 -33.25 3.76 -5.84
CA LEU A 89 -31.89 4.32 -5.66
C LEU A 89 -31.49 4.34 -4.18
N TRP A 90 -32.38 4.82 -3.32
CA TRP A 90 -32.16 4.83 -1.88
C TRP A 90 -31.93 3.41 -1.34
N TRP A 91 -32.82 2.47 -1.69
CA TRP A 91 -32.73 1.10 -1.19
C TRP A 91 -31.41 0.43 -1.59
N THR A 92 -31.03 0.46 -2.87
CA THR A 92 -29.78 -0.14 -3.34
C THR A 92 -28.55 0.52 -2.72
N PHE A 93 -28.59 1.83 -2.46
CA PHE A 93 -27.51 2.53 -1.78
C PHE A 93 -27.36 2.09 -0.32
N THR A 94 -28.47 1.92 0.41
CA THR A 94 -28.44 1.39 1.79
C THR A 94 -28.01 -0.08 1.85
N ALA A 95 -28.35 -0.88 0.82
CA ALA A 95 -27.91 -2.26 0.69
C ALA A 95 -26.38 -2.33 0.47
N MET A 96 -25.82 -1.48 -0.39
CA MET A 96 -24.37 -1.42 -0.65
C MET A 96 -23.55 -1.11 0.61
N GLN A 97 -24.07 -0.25 1.48
CA GLN A 97 -23.41 0.12 2.74
C GLN A 97 -23.67 -0.86 3.87
N THR A 98 -24.31 -2.01 3.59
CA THR A 98 -24.72 -3.03 4.58
C THR A 98 -25.65 -2.53 5.67
N GLN A 99 -26.18 -1.30 5.54
CA GLN A 99 -27.16 -0.78 6.48
C GLN A 99 -28.41 -1.64 6.46
N GLY A 100 -28.81 -2.05 5.25
CA GLY A 100 -30.05 -2.78 5.01
C GLY A 100 -31.24 -1.87 5.30
N ALA A 101 -32.04 -1.53 4.28
CA ALA A 101 -33.27 -0.78 4.55
C ALA A 101 -34.20 -1.64 5.42
N ASN A 102 -34.45 -1.18 6.64
CA ASN A 102 -35.47 -1.75 7.52
C ASN A 102 -36.85 -1.42 6.92
N SER A 103 -37.29 -2.24 5.97
CA SER A 103 -38.58 -2.21 5.29
C SER A 103 -38.89 -0.94 4.44
N PRO A 104 -39.31 -1.10 3.17
CA PRO A 104 -39.47 -2.36 2.44
C PRO A 104 -38.14 -2.79 1.83
N GLY A 105 -37.93 -4.09 1.72
CA GLY A 105 -37.06 -4.63 0.68
C GLY A 105 -37.83 -4.83 -0.63
N PRO A 106 -37.15 -5.28 -1.69
CA PRO A 106 -37.83 -5.92 -2.79
C PRO A 106 -38.62 -7.14 -2.27
N ILE A 107 -39.90 -7.23 -2.62
CA ILE A 107 -40.80 -8.32 -2.21
C ILE A 107 -41.02 -9.33 -3.34
N THR A 108 -40.71 -8.97 -4.57
CA THR A 108 -40.83 -9.87 -5.72
C THR A 108 -39.62 -10.78 -5.80
N ALA A 109 -39.84 -12.05 -6.20
CA ALA A 109 -38.76 -13.00 -6.45
C ALA A 109 -37.64 -12.43 -7.38
N PRO A 110 -37.95 -11.83 -8.55
CA PRO A 110 -36.91 -11.22 -9.39
C PRO A 110 -36.21 -10.04 -8.71
N GLY A 111 -36.94 -9.19 -7.98
CA GLY A 111 -36.37 -8.06 -7.24
C GLY A 111 -35.40 -8.52 -6.15
N MET A 112 -35.73 -9.59 -5.42
CA MET A 112 -34.86 -10.19 -4.41
C MET A 112 -33.57 -10.74 -5.01
N ILE A 113 -33.64 -11.41 -6.16
CA ILE A 113 -32.44 -11.96 -6.83
C ILE A 113 -31.52 -10.80 -7.26
N ILE A 114 -32.07 -9.80 -7.96
CA ILE A 114 -31.31 -8.63 -8.43
C ILE A 114 -30.71 -7.88 -7.25
N GLY A 115 -31.50 -7.62 -6.21
CA GLY A 115 -31.08 -6.93 -5.00
C GLY A 115 -29.99 -7.69 -4.23
N SER A 116 -30.07 -9.02 -4.18
CA SER A 116 -29.07 -9.87 -3.51
C SER A 116 -27.74 -9.85 -4.27
N ILE A 117 -27.78 -10.00 -5.59
CA ILE A 117 -26.58 -9.90 -6.45
C ILE A 117 -25.96 -8.51 -6.26
N TRP A 118 -26.76 -7.45 -6.40
CA TRP A 118 -26.29 -6.08 -6.18
C TRP A 118 -25.64 -5.91 -4.81
N SER A 119 -26.28 -6.37 -3.73
CA SER A 119 -25.78 -6.23 -2.36
C SER A 119 -24.39 -6.84 -2.19
N ILE A 120 -24.18 -8.07 -2.69
CA ILE A 120 -22.89 -8.76 -2.58
C ILE A 120 -21.80 -8.03 -3.37
N PHE A 121 -22.05 -7.76 -4.65
CA PHE A 121 -21.05 -7.16 -5.53
C PHE A 121 -20.69 -5.73 -5.11
N SER A 122 -21.70 -4.92 -4.78
CA SER A 122 -21.51 -3.53 -4.39
C SER A 122 -20.79 -3.41 -3.05
N THR A 123 -21.08 -4.28 -2.07
CA THR A 123 -20.38 -4.31 -0.78
C THR A 123 -18.90 -4.61 -0.95
N ILE A 124 -18.57 -5.66 -1.72
CA ILE A 124 -17.16 -6.05 -1.97
C ILE A 124 -16.42 -4.93 -2.69
N ALA A 125 -17.05 -4.33 -3.71
CA ALA A 125 -16.44 -3.23 -4.46
C ALA A 125 -16.23 -1.99 -3.57
N PHE A 126 -17.25 -1.59 -2.81
CA PHE A 126 -17.22 -0.39 -1.96
C PHE A 126 -16.18 -0.51 -0.84
N PHE A 127 -16.25 -1.57 -0.02
CA PHE A 127 -15.30 -1.77 1.06
C PHE A 127 -13.92 -2.15 0.54
N GLY A 128 -13.83 -2.87 -0.58
CA GLY A 128 -12.58 -3.23 -1.23
C GLY A 128 -11.74 -2.00 -1.59
N VAL A 129 -12.36 -0.94 -2.10
CA VAL A 129 -11.68 0.33 -2.41
C VAL A 129 -11.13 1.00 -1.14
N ILE A 130 -11.93 1.04 -0.07
CA ILE A 130 -11.52 1.64 1.21
C ILE A 130 -10.33 0.86 1.80
N ILE A 131 -10.43 -0.47 1.85
CA ILE A 131 -9.39 -1.35 2.38
C ILE A 131 -8.12 -1.27 1.52
N ALA A 132 -8.24 -1.28 0.20
CA ALA A 132 -7.11 -1.14 -0.71
C ALA A 132 -6.37 0.19 -0.50
N THR A 133 -7.12 1.28 -0.30
CA THR A 133 -6.55 2.60 0.00
C THR A 133 -5.81 2.58 1.34
N LEU A 134 -6.41 1.96 2.36
CA LEU A 134 -5.80 1.84 3.69
C LEU A 134 -4.53 0.98 3.67
N TYR A 135 -4.60 -0.17 3.01
CA TYR A 135 -3.48 -1.08 2.82
C TYR A 135 -2.35 -0.39 2.09
N ALA A 136 -2.64 0.30 0.99
CA ALA A 136 -1.63 1.04 0.27
C ALA A 136 -1.04 2.17 1.13
N TYR A 137 -1.82 2.81 2.01
CA TYR A 137 -1.28 3.88 2.88
C TYR A 137 -0.30 3.34 3.93
N PHE A 138 -0.63 2.20 4.55
CA PHE A 138 0.16 1.65 5.66
C PHE A 138 1.22 0.64 5.23
N MET A 139 0.98 -0.16 4.20
CA MET A 139 1.80 -1.31 3.82
C MET A 139 2.69 -1.07 2.61
N LEU A 140 2.39 -0.11 1.71
CA LEU A 140 3.35 0.19 0.65
C LEU A 140 4.57 0.86 1.28
N PRO A 141 5.76 0.25 1.19
CA PRO A 141 6.98 0.88 1.66
C PRO A 141 7.11 2.20 0.90
N LYS A 142 7.18 3.33 1.62
CA LYS A 142 7.64 4.59 1.05
C LYS A 142 9.07 4.37 0.58
N ARG A 143 9.25 3.83 -0.62
CA ARG A 143 10.50 3.95 -1.36
C ARG A 143 10.63 5.45 -1.60
N ARG A 144 11.33 6.13 -0.69
CA ARG A 144 11.93 7.43 -0.95
C ARG A 144 13.33 7.10 -1.47
N PRO A 145 13.52 6.75 -2.75
CA PRO A 145 14.81 6.33 -3.26
C PRO A 145 15.68 7.57 -3.57
N SER A 146 15.43 8.70 -2.93
CA SER A 146 16.06 9.97 -3.29
C SER A 146 17.15 10.33 -2.30
N ARG A 147 16.94 10.19 -0.99
CA ARG A 147 17.93 10.69 -0.02
C ARG A 147 19.12 9.76 0.19
N GLU A 148 18.89 8.46 0.29
CA GLU A 148 19.99 7.49 0.43
C GLU A 148 20.76 7.34 -0.88
N LEU A 149 20.09 7.39 -2.03
CA LEU A 149 20.73 7.30 -3.34
C LEU A 149 21.52 8.56 -3.68
N ILE A 150 20.98 9.77 -3.41
CA ILE A 150 21.71 11.03 -3.61
C ILE A 150 22.89 11.12 -2.64
N GLY A 151 22.75 10.69 -1.39
CA GLY A 151 23.84 10.65 -0.42
C GLY A 151 24.95 9.67 -0.82
N ALA A 152 24.58 8.47 -1.30
CA ALA A 152 25.54 7.51 -1.83
C ALA A 152 26.23 8.03 -3.12
N LEU A 153 25.51 8.72 -4.00
CA LEU A 153 26.09 9.31 -5.21
C LEU A 153 27.07 10.44 -4.88
N GLN A 154 26.68 11.35 -3.97
CA GLN A 154 27.55 12.44 -3.50
C GLN A 154 28.81 11.91 -2.81
N TYR A 155 28.66 10.94 -1.91
CA TYR A 155 29.80 10.34 -1.21
C TYR A 155 30.79 9.65 -2.17
N ASN A 156 30.29 8.94 -3.19
CA ASN A 156 31.14 8.31 -4.20
C ASN A 156 31.81 9.35 -5.12
N LEU A 157 31.12 10.43 -5.49
CA LEU A 157 31.70 11.50 -6.32
C LEU A 157 32.77 12.31 -5.57
N GLU A 158 32.55 12.57 -4.27
CA GLU A 158 33.50 13.30 -3.41
C GLU A 158 34.77 12.47 -3.11
N GLN A 159 34.65 11.14 -3.13
CA GLN A 159 35.81 10.24 -3.12
C GLN A 159 36.59 10.35 -4.43
N LEU A 160 35.93 10.31 -5.59
CA LEU A 160 36.60 10.39 -6.89
C LEU A 160 37.35 11.71 -7.13
N GLU A 161 36.85 12.81 -6.58
CA GLU A 161 37.48 14.14 -6.72
C GLU A 161 38.72 14.32 -5.80
N ASN A 162 38.87 13.48 -4.78
CA ASN A 162 40.00 13.51 -3.85
C ASN A 162 41.10 12.48 -4.16
N LEU A 163 40.95 11.64 -5.21
CA LEU A 163 41.98 10.69 -5.60
C LEU A 163 43.18 11.39 -6.26
N SER A 164 44.39 10.97 -5.89
CA SER A 164 45.60 11.36 -6.62
C SER A 164 45.62 10.72 -8.01
N VAL A 165 46.36 11.32 -8.96
CA VAL A 165 46.45 10.85 -10.35
C VAL A 165 46.86 9.37 -10.43
N GLU A 166 47.78 8.95 -9.56
CA GLU A 166 48.23 7.56 -9.43
C GLU A 166 47.08 6.59 -9.10
N GLU A 167 46.22 6.96 -8.13
CA GLU A 167 45.12 6.12 -7.68
C GLU A 167 44.02 6.04 -8.74
N LEU A 168 43.81 7.11 -9.51
CA LEU A 168 42.87 7.12 -10.62
C LEU A 168 43.35 6.23 -11.78
N GLU A 169 44.66 6.16 -12.03
CA GLU A 169 45.24 5.22 -12.98
C GLU A 169 45.05 3.76 -12.53
N VAL A 170 45.26 3.47 -11.25
CA VAL A 170 45.04 2.12 -10.70
C VAL A 170 43.57 1.71 -10.78
N LEU A 171 42.64 2.63 -10.50
CA LEU A 171 41.21 2.36 -10.61
C LEU A 171 40.79 2.09 -12.06
N ARG A 172 41.30 2.88 -13.01
CA ARG A 172 41.10 2.67 -14.45
C ARG A 172 41.59 1.28 -14.88
N ASP A 173 42.82 0.91 -14.51
CA ASP A 173 43.43 -0.36 -14.90
C ASP A 173 42.67 -1.57 -14.32
N THR A 174 42.22 -1.44 -13.06
CA THR A 174 41.41 -2.48 -12.40
C THR A 174 40.06 -2.64 -13.08
N THR A 175 39.41 -1.53 -13.43
CA THR A 175 38.11 -1.54 -14.10
C THR A 175 38.22 -2.17 -15.49
N VAL A 176 39.24 -1.80 -16.27
CA VAL A 176 39.50 -2.38 -17.59
C VAL A 176 39.70 -3.89 -17.48
N ARG A 177 40.51 -4.36 -16.52
CA ARG A 177 40.72 -5.80 -16.31
C ARG A 177 39.44 -6.56 -15.96
N ILE A 178 38.58 -5.98 -15.12
CA ILE A 178 37.31 -6.61 -14.74
C ILE A 178 36.38 -6.70 -15.96
N VAL A 179 36.30 -5.63 -16.75
CA VAL A 179 35.48 -5.59 -17.96
C VAL A 179 35.97 -6.62 -18.98
N ASP A 180 37.27 -6.69 -19.24
CA ASP A 180 37.86 -7.68 -20.15
C ASP A 180 37.63 -9.12 -19.67
N THR A 181 37.68 -9.34 -18.36
CA THR A 181 37.39 -10.66 -17.77
C THR A 181 35.93 -11.06 -18.00
N GLN A 182 34.97 -10.15 -17.78
CA GLN A 182 33.56 -10.44 -18.06
C GLN A 182 33.28 -10.67 -19.54
N ILE A 183 33.93 -9.92 -20.44
CA ILE A 183 33.80 -10.11 -21.89
C ILE A 183 34.33 -11.49 -22.29
N ARG A 184 35.45 -11.93 -21.71
CA ARG A 184 35.99 -13.28 -21.95
C ARG A 184 35.05 -14.37 -21.43
N ASP A 185 34.56 -14.25 -20.21
CA ASP A 185 33.63 -15.21 -19.60
C ASP A 185 32.31 -15.32 -20.40
N LEU A 186 31.85 -14.21 -20.99
CA LEU A 186 30.68 -14.21 -21.87
C LEU A 186 30.96 -14.83 -23.24
N LYS A 187 32.18 -14.70 -23.77
CA LYS A 187 32.59 -15.34 -25.03
C LYS A 187 32.82 -16.85 -24.88
N GLU A 188 33.26 -17.32 -23.72
CA GLU A 188 33.44 -18.76 -23.45
C GLU A 188 32.11 -19.50 -23.22
N LYS A 189 31.04 -18.77 -22.86
CA LYS A 189 29.69 -19.31 -22.67
C LYS A 189 28.81 -19.29 -23.93
N ALA A 190 29.27 -18.66 -25.01
CA ALA A 190 28.58 -18.58 -26.31
C ALA A 190 29.19 -19.59 -27.30
#